data_AF-A0A0L6WR80-F1
#
_entry.id   AF-A0A0L6WR80-F1
#
_cell.length_a   1.000
_cell.length_b   1.000
_cell.length_c   1.000
_cell.angle_alpha   90.00
_cell.angle_beta   90.00
_cell.angle_gamma   90.00
#
_symmetry.space_group_name_H-M   'P 1'
#
loop_
_entity.id
_entity.type
_entity.pdbx_description
1 polymer ?
#
loop_
_entity_poly.entity_id
_entity_poly.type
_entity_poly.pdbx_seq_one_letter_code
_entity_poly.pdbx_strand_id
1 'polypeptide(L)'
;MICDDNSVTGLISSTYPHIDHHQDDQYYLNHTILSGKNSDVEDINSGVLWKCPGEEKILQSAYSVISDDRNPNGLGLYPME
;
A
#
# COMPACT_ATOMS: atom_id res chain seq x y z
N MET A 1 -20.29 -11.78 -1.39
CA MET A 1 -18.86 -11.91 -1.10
C MET A 1 -18.67 -13.23 -0.38
N ILE A 2 -17.90 -14.15 -0.98
CA ILE A 2 -17.54 -15.43 -0.35
C ILE A 2 -16.03 -15.34 -0.12
N CYS A 3 -15.62 -15.44 1.14
CA CYS A 3 -14.22 -15.48 1.53
C CYS A 3 -13.89 -16.94 1.79
N ASP A 4 -13.19 -17.57 0.84
CA ASP A 4 -12.95 -19.02 0.85
C ASP A 4 -11.94 -19.45 1.93
N ASP A 5 -11.12 -18.51 2.42
CA ASP A 5 -10.17 -18.68 3.51
C ASP A 5 -10.17 -17.47 4.46
N ASN A 6 -9.98 -17.71 5.76
CA ASN A 6 -9.91 -16.68 6.80
C ASN A 6 -8.51 -16.05 6.86
N SER A 7 -8.06 -15.49 5.73
CA SER A 7 -6.77 -14.82 5.60
C SER A 7 -6.96 -13.40 5.05
N VAL A 8 -5.98 -12.53 5.29
CA VAL A 8 -5.97 -11.16 4.72
C VAL A 8 -5.95 -11.23 3.19
N THR A 9 -5.22 -12.18 2.61
CA THR A 9 -5.17 -12.38 1.16
C THR A 9 -6.52 -12.82 0.58
N GLY A 10 -7.24 -13.70 1.28
CA GLY A 10 -8.59 -14.14 0.94
C GLY A 10 -9.59 -13.00 0.99
N LEU A 11 -9.52 -12.18 2.06
CA LEU A 11 -10.34 -10.99 2.22
C LEU A 11 -10.11 -10.00 1.07
N ILE A 12 -8.85 -9.68 0.76
CA ILE A 12 -8.52 -8.76 -0.33
C ILE A 12 -9.00 -9.31 -1.68
N SER A 13 -8.80 -10.60 -1.95
CA SER A 13 -9.15 -11.19 -3.25
C SER A 13 -10.67 -11.31 -3.44
N SER A 14 -11.42 -11.55 -2.36
CA SER A 14 -12.89 -11.61 -2.40
C SER A 14 -13.55 -10.23 -2.44
N THR A 15 -12.91 -9.21 -1.87
CA THR A 15 -13.36 -7.81 -1.94
C THR A 15 -12.99 -7.16 -3.28
N TYR A 16 -11.78 -7.38 -3.79
CA TYR A 16 -11.27 -6.78 -5.02
C TYR A 16 -10.93 -7.84 -6.09
N PRO A 17 -11.92 -8.44 -6.75
CA PRO A 17 -11.69 -9.52 -7.72
C PRO A 17 -10.96 -9.10 -9.00
N HIS A 18 -10.81 -7.79 -9.26
CA HIS A 18 -10.24 -7.23 -10.50
C HIS A 18 -9.16 -6.18 -10.23
N ILE A 19 -8.52 -6.25 -9.06
CA ILE A 19 -7.49 -5.28 -8.62
C ILE A 19 -6.22 -5.29 -9.48
N ASP A 20 -5.98 -6.39 -10.19
CA ASP A 20 -4.85 -6.58 -11.11
C ASP A 20 -5.01 -5.81 -12.42
N HIS A 21 -6.18 -5.21 -12.66
CA HIS A 21 -6.48 -4.34 -13.79
C HIS A 21 -6.66 -2.90 -13.32
N HIS A 22 -6.52 -1.95 -14.24
CA HIS A 22 -6.85 -0.55 -13.94
C HIS A 22 -8.33 -0.41 -13.57
N GLN A 23 -8.61 0.19 -12.42
CA GLN A 23 -9.95 0.49 -11.91
C GLN A 23 -10.11 1.99 -11.70
N ASP A 24 -11.34 2.49 -11.68
CA ASP A 24 -11.64 3.88 -11.33
C ASP A 24 -11.73 4.08 -9.80
N ASP A 25 -11.78 5.34 -9.37
CA ASP A 25 -11.85 5.68 -7.95
C ASP A 25 -13.13 5.14 -7.27
N GLN A 26 -14.22 5.02 -8.03
CA GLN A 26 -15.51 4.55 -7.51
C GLN A 26 -15.46 3.05 -7.19
N TYR A 27 -14.70 2.27 -7.95
CA TYR A 27 -14.43 0.87 -7.66
C TYR A 27 -13.84 0.72 -6.26
N TYR A 28 -12.78 1.45 -5.93
CA TYR A 28 -12.14 1.35 -4.61
C TYR A 28 -13.06 1.83 -3.50
N LEU A 29 -13.81 2.91 -3.72
CA LEU A 29 -14.77 3.43 -2.74
C LEU A 29 -15.83 2.38 -2.39
N ASN A 30 -16.40 1.72 -3.40
CA ASN A 30 -17.46 0.71 -3.22
C ASN A 30 -16.97 -0.59 -2.58
N HIS A 31 -15.66 -0.84 -2.55
CA HIS A 31 -15.04 -2.06 -2.04
C HIS A 31 -14.15 -1.80 -0.80
N THR A 32 -14.39 -0.68 -0.09
CA THR A 32 -13.59 -0.30 1.09
C THR A 32 -13.63 -1.38 2.18
N ILE A 33 -12.46 -1.79 2.65
CA ILE A 33 -12.30 -2.66 3.82
C ILE A 33 -12.05 -1.78 5.06
N LEU A 34 -12.84 -1.97 6.11
CA LEU A 34 -12.71 -1.23 7.37
C LEU A 34 -12.09 -2.10 8.45
N SER A 35 -11.12 -1.55 9.19
CA SER A 35 -10.54 -2.19 10.38
C SER A 35 -10.46 -1.21 11.56
N GLY A 36 -10.52 -1.76 12.77
CA GLY A 36 -10.45 -0.98 14.02
C GLY A 36 -9.03 -0.69 14.52
N LYS A 37 -7.99 -1.25 13.88
CA LYS A 37 -6.58 -1.04 14.25
C LYS A 37 -5.76 -0.61 13.05
N ASN A 38 -4.90 0.39 13.27
CA ASN A 38 -4.01 0.88 12.21
C ASN A 38 -3.00 -0.16 11.74
N SER A 39 -2.54 -1.07 12.62
CA SER A 39 -1.68 -2.19 12.22
C SER A 39 -2.34 -3.05 11.15
N ASP A 40 -3.62 -3.37 11.36
CA ASP A 40 -4.37 -4.22 10.46
C ASP A 40 -4.67 -3.47 9.16
N VAL A 41 -4.93 -2.15 9.23
CA VAL A 41 -5.04 -1.27 8.05
C VAL A 41 -3.75 -1.28 7.23
N GLU A 42 -2.59 -1.21 7.88
CA GLU A 42 -1.28 -1.26 7.21
C GLU A 42 -1.07 -2.60 6.48
N ASP A 43 -1.36 -3.72 7.14
CA ASP A 43 -1.24 -5.05 6.55
C ASP A 43 -2.18 -5.22 5.35
N ILE A 44 -3.43 -4.74 5.46
CA ILE A 44 -4.41 -4.76 4.38
C ILE A 44 -3.95 -3.89 3.22
N ASN A 45 -3.57 -2.63 3.48
CA ASN A 45 -3.13 -1.70 2.44
C ASN A 45 -1.90 -2.21 1.70
N SER A 46 -0.93 -2.78 2.43
CA SER A 46 0.25 -3.41 1.83
C SER A 46 -0.13 -4.57 0.90
N GLY A 47 -1.05 -5.43 1.34
CA GLY A 47 -1.54 -6.54 0.51
C GLY A 47 -2.35 -6.10 -0.71
N VAL A 48 -3.11 -5.00 -0.60
CA VAL A 48 -3.86 -4.39 -1.71
C VAL A 48 -2.87 -3.80 -2.73
N LEU A 49 -1.92 -2.98 -2.28
CA LEU A 49 -0.90 -2.35 -3.14
C LEU A 49 -0.06 -3.37 -3.89
N TRP A 50 0.29 -4.49 -3.24
CA TRP A 50 1.04 -5.59 -3.88
C TRP A 50 0.33 -6.24 -5.07
N LYS A 51 -1.00 -6.12 -5.15
CA LYS A 51 -1.80 -6.66 -6.26
C LYS A 51 -2.10 -5.61 -7.33
N CYS A 52 -1.93 -4.33 -7.04
CA CYS A 52 -2.18 -3.27 -8.00
C CYS A 52 -1.17 -3.36 -9.17
N PRO A 53 -1.62 -3.19 -10.43
CA PRO A 53 -0.71 -3.12 -11.55
C PRO A 53 0.10 -1.83 -11.51
N GLY A 54 1.34 -1.90 -11.98
CA GLY A 54 2.23 -0.75 -12.13
C GLY A 54 3.50 -0.85 -11.28
N GLU A 55 4.30 0.22 -11.32
CA GLU A 55 5.53 0.32 -10.54
C GLU A 55 5.25 0.88 -9.14
N GLU A 56 5.85 0.24 -8.13
CA GLU A 56 5.83 0.74 -6.75
C GLU A 56 6.53 2.10 -6.68
N LYS A 57 5.88 3.05 -5.99
CA LYS A 57 6.47 4.36 -5.69
C LYS A 57 6.60 4.51 -4.20
N ILE A 58 7.85 4.62 -3.73
CA ILE A 58 8.17 4.86 -2.33
C ILE A 58 8.32 6.37 -2.14
N LEU A 59 7.44 6.96 -1.33
CA LEU A 59 7.50 8.36 -0.94
C LEU A 59 7.97 8.46 0.52
N GLN A 60 9.13 9.08 0.72
CA GLN A 60 9.72 9.20 2.05
C GLN A 60 9.26 10.47 2.74
N SER A 61 8.96 10.35 4.04
CA SER A 61 8.62 11.51 4.86
C SER A 61 9.82 12.45 4.96
N ALA A 62 9.53 13.75 4.91
CA ALA A 62 10.47 14.83 5.18
C ALA A 62 11.25 14.67 6.51
N TYR A 63 10.60 14.07 7.51
CA TYR A 63 11.20 13.85 8.83
C TYR A 63 11.94 12.50 8.94
N SER A 64 11.99 11.71 7.86
CA SER A 64 12.71 10.44 7.83
C SER A 64 14.18 10.70 7.56
N VAL A 65 15.03 10.40 8.54
CA VAL A 65 16.48 10.36 8.33
C VAL A 65 16.80 9.00 7.72
N ILE A 66 17.15 9.00 6.44
CA ILE A 66 17.69 7.81 5.78
C ILE A 66 19.18 7.80 6.12
N SER A 67 19.62 6.84 6.93
CA SER A 67 21.03 6.50 6.98
C SER A 67 21.36 5.77 5.67
N ASP A 68 21.93 6.50 4.70
CA ASP A 68 22.57 5.86 3.56
C ASP A 68 23.85 5.18 4.06
N ASP A 69 23.79 3.87 4.29
CA ASP A 69 24.93 3.05 4.74
C ASP A 69 26.15 3.14 3.79
N ARG A 70 25.98 3.72 2.58
CA ARG A 70 27.05 3.93 1.62
C ARG A 70 27.79 5.26 1.78
N ASN A 71 27.27 6.23 2.55
CA ASN A 71 27.94 7.51 2.79
C ASN A 71 27.59 8.11 4.18
N PRO A 72 28.50 8.08 5.16
CA PRO A 72 28.25 8.60 6.50
C PRO A 72 28.02 10.12 6.59
N ASN A 73 28.17 10.85 5.48
CA ASN A 73 27.94 12.30 5.39
C ASN A 73 26.78 12.69 4.46
N GLY A 74 26.03 11.72 3.93
CA GLY A 74 24.95 11.96 2.97
C GLY A 74 23.63 12.33 3.63
N LEU A 75 23.53 13.52 4.24
CA LEU A 75 22.21 14.09 4.52
C LEU A 75 21.54 14.40 3.17
N GLY A 76 20.57 13.58 2.78
CA GLY A 76 19.78 13.78 1.58
C GLY A 76 19.09 15.14 1.63
N LEU A 77 19.71 16.13 0.99
CA LEU A 77 19.13 17.45 0.80
C LEU A 77 17.95 17.33 -0.17
N TYR A 78 16.82 17.92 0.21
CA TYR A 78 15.62 18.03 -0.63
C TYR A 78 15.94 18.58 -2.02
N PRO A 79 15.16 18.22 -3.06
CA PRO A 79 15.21 18.94 -4.32
C PRO A 79 14.76 20.38 -4.07
N MET A 80 15.62 21.34 -4.40
CA MET A 80 15.25 22.75 -4.54
C MET A 80 14.51 22.92 -5.86
N GLU A 81 13.31 23.49 -5.81
CA GLU A 81 12.65 24.10 -6.97
C GLU A 81 13.41 25.35 -7.45
#